data_AF-A0A940R641-F1
#
_entry.id   AF-A0A940R641-F1
#
_cell.length_a   1.000
_cell.length_b   1.000
_cell.length_c   1.000
_cell.angle_alpha   90.00
_cell.angle_beta   90.00
_cell.angle_gamma   90.00
#
_symmetry.space_group_name_H-M   'P 1'
#
loop_
_entity.id
_entity.type
_entity.pdbx_description
1 polymer ?
#
loop_
_entity_poly.entity_id
_entity_poly.type
_entity_poly.pdbx_seq_one_letter_code
_entity_poly.pdbx_strand_id
1 'polypeptide(L)'
;MNTKMKVLSLALVGAFGYVGAASAACPTDPAQAGGGAWSAKNVATDATLVIQTPGLASTECRLDVSVNSNTSLANTRAFVTDESPNDEPRYRARFYLSTSALTGLTLANQQTKIFNASAANSPGAGISTAQITVSLLGSSSGPAVRLLISDASQPSKFKTFTTVLPASASKTYTVEVDLTQGNTANNFKYWVAAVEDPAPVEATPTNQGQVDTTGWSGVTSVNLGLFSTTAGFRANVAGQALSLDQFDSRRQTFIGR
;
A
#
# COMPACT_ATOMS: atom_id res chain seq x y z
N MET A 1 34.25 -9.48 0.65
CA MET A 1 33.73 -9.49 -0.75
C MET A 1 32.81 -10.70 -0.90
N ASN A 2 31.77 -10.57 -1.73
CA ASN A 2 30.65 -11.52 -1.96
C ASN A 2 29.53 -11.43 -0.91
N THR A 3 28.24 -11.27 -1.25
CA THR A 3 27.55 -11.51 -2.52
C THR A 3 26.40 -10.51 -2.65
N LYS A 4 26.41 -9.68 -3.70
CA LYS A 4 25.27 -8.84 -4.09
C LYS A 4 24.11 -9.76 -4.49
N MET A 5 23.06 -9.85 -3.67
CA MET A 5 21.79 -10.41 -4.13
C MET A 5 21.10 -9.36 -5.02
N LYS A 6 21.27 -9.51 -6.34
CA LYS A 6 20.39 -8.91 -7.33
C LYS A 6 19.06 -9.66 -7.27
N VAL A 7 18.09 -9.15 -6.51
CA VAL A 7 16.72 -9.65 -6.60
C VAL A 7 15.97 -8.76 -7.57
N LEU A 8 15.95 -9.21 -8.82
CA LEU A 8 15.06 -8.70 -9.85
C LEU A 8 13.70 -9.37 -9.64
N SER A 9 12.77 -8.69 -9.00
CA SER A 9 11.38 -9.15 -8.91
C SER A 9 10.44 -8.00 -9.21
N LEU A 10 10.41 -7.61 -10.50
CA LEU A 10 9.20 -7.10 -11.13
C LEU A 10 8.58 -8.27 -11.90
N ALA A 11 8.06 -9.24 -11.16
CA ALA A 11 7.37 -10.39 -11.73
C ALA A 11 5.88 -10.08 -11.76
N LEU A 12 5.46 -9.22 -12.71
CA LEU A 12 4.07 -9.21 -13.16
C LEU A 12 3.89 -10.46 -14.02
N VAL A 13 3.84 -11.64 -13.37
CA VAL A 13 3.55 -12.91 -14.04
C VAL A 13 2.04 -12.98 -14.18
N GLY A 14 1.54 -12.20 -15.13
CA GLY A 14 0.17 -12.23 -15.63
C GLY A 14 0.24 -12.22 -17.15
N ALA A 15 0.31 -13.43 -17.72
CA ALA A 15 0.10 -13.79 -19.13
C ALA A 15 0.62 -12.85 -20.25
N PHE A 16 1.52 -13.40 -21.06
CA PHE A 16 2.04 -12.94 -22.37
C PHE A 16 3.34 -12.11 -22.39
N GLY A 17 4.42 -12.78 -22.85
CA GLY A 17 5.42 -12.17 -23.73
C GLY A 17 6.73 -11.71 -23.08
N TYR A 18 7.79 -12.50 -23.30
CA TYR A 18 9.19 -12.17 -22.99
C TYR A 18 9.66 -10.87 -23.66
N VAL A 19 10.38 -10.01 -22.93
CA VAL A 19 11.52 -9.24 -23.46
C VAL A 19 12.65 -9.15 -22.43
N GLY A 20 13.77 -9.78 -22.79
CA GLY A 20 15.17 -9.40 -22.55
C GLY A 20 15.60 -8.67 -21.27
N ALA A 21 16.57 -9.28 -20.59
CA ALA A 21 17.45 -8.61 -19.63
C ALA A 21 18.23 -7.46 -20.30
N ALA A 22 17.84 -6.23 -20.00
CA ALA A 22 18.64 -5.02 -20.08
C ALA A 22 18.35 -4.24 -18.78
N SER A 23 19.31 -3.49 -18.25
CA SER A 23 19.08 -2.60 -17.10
C SER A 23 17.82 -1.76 -17.36
N ALA A 24 16.72 -2.09 -16.69
CA ALA A 24 15.42 -1.55 -17.03
C ALA A 24 15.34 -0.17 -16.41
N ALA A 25 15.82 0.83 -17.15
CA ALA A 25 15.65 2.22 -16.82
C ALA A 25 14.19 2.45 -16.38
N CYS A 26 14.02 3.17 -15.27
CA CYS A 26 12.71 3.35 -14.69
C CYS A 26 11.72 3.91 -15.71
N PRO A 27 10.48 3.38 -15.74
CA PRO A 27 9.49 3.88 -16.66
C PRO A 27 9.25 5.37 -16.39
N THR A 28 9.07 6.17 -17.44
CA THR A 28 8.80 7.61 -17.30
C THR A 28 7.38 7.88 -16.80
N ASP A 29 6.48 6.90 -16.97
CA ASP A 29 5.09 6.98 -16.57
C ASP A 29 4.64 5.61 -16.00
N PRO A 30 4.08 5.55 -14.79
CA PRO A 30 3.66 4.28 -14.18
C PRO A 30 2.52 3.57 -14.93
N ALA A 31 1.74 4.29 -15.73
CA ALA A 31 0.60 3.76 -16.48
C ALA A 31 0.82 3.78 -18.01
N GLN A 32 2.08 3.83 -18.48
CA GLN A 32 2.36 3.78 -19.92
C GLN A 32 1.99 2.43 -20.53
N ALA A 33 1.42 2.46 -21.74
CA ALA A 33 1.16 1.27 -22.52
C ALA A 33 2.46 0.54 -22.86
N GLY A 34 2.53 -0.77 -22.61
CA GLY A 34 3.67 -1.62 -22.98
C GLY A 34 4.92 -1.50 -22.10
N GLY A 35 4.84 -0.82 -20.95
CA GLY A 35 5.96 -0.74 -20.01
C GLY A 35 5.66 -0.14 -18.64
N GLY A 36 4.41 0.24 -18.36
CA GLY A 36 3.93 0.66 -17.03
C GLY A 36 3.36 -0.53 -16.27
N ALA A 37 3.64 -0.60 -14.96
CA ALA A 37 3.15 -1.68 -14.10
C ALA A 37 1.70 -1.47 -13.63
N TRP A 38 1.09 -0.32 -13.92
CA TRP A 38 -0.21 0.08 -13.40
C TRP A 38 -1.23 0.30 -14.51
N SER A 39 -2.49 -0.05 -14.26
CA SER A 39 -3.61 0.15 -15.19
C SER A 39 -3.92 1.63 -15.42
N ALA A 40 -3.77 2.45 -14.37
CA ALA A 40 -4.01 3.89 -14.45
C ALA A 40 -3.21 4.67 -13.41
N LYS A 41 -3.18 6.00 -13.57
CA LYS A 41 -2.74 6.95 -12.54
C LYS A 41 -3.74 8.09 -12.41
N ASN A 42 -3.85 8.66 -11.22
CA ASN A 42 -4.60 9.87 -10.94
C ASN A 42 -3.67 10.87 -10.25
N VAL A 43 -3.60 12.09 -10.79
CA VAL A 43 -2.83 13.19 -10.21
C VAL A 43 -3.71 14.44 -10.24
N ALA A 44 -4.19 14.87 -9.08
CA ALA A 44 -4.98 16.11 -8.95
C ALA A 44 -4.09 17.36 -9.12
N THR A 45 -4.72 18.52 -9.36
CA THR A 45 -4.08 19.81 -9.68
C THR A 45 -3.02 20.33 -8.70
N ASP A 46 -2.86 19.71 -7.54
CA ASP A 46 -1.87 20.10 -6.52
C ASP A 46 -1.16 18.89 -5.89
N ALA A 47 -1.12 17.78 -6.62
CA ALA A 47 -0.42 16.58 -6.23
C ALA A 47 0.71 16.30 -7.20
N THR A 48 1.74 15.61 -6.73
CA THR A 48 2.81 15.10 -7.58
C THR A 48 2.88 13.59 -7.46
N LEU A 49 3.21 12.96 -8.57
CA LEU A 49 3.42 11.53 -8.69
C LEU A 49 4.54 11.33 -9.70
N VAL A 50 5.70 10.93 -9.22
CA VAL A 50 6.93 10.84 -10.01
C VAL A 50 7.66 9.54 -9.72
N ILE A 51 8.27 8.97 -10.75
CA ILE A 51 9.14 7.80 -10.59
C ILE A 51 10.57 8.30 -10.36
N GLN A 52 11.24 7.76 -9.35
CA GLN A 52 12.55 8.22 -8.88
C GLN A 52 13.55 7.08 -8.74
N THR A 53 14.84 7.43 -8.79
CA THR A 53 15.98 6.53 -8.56
C THR A 53 16.89 7.08 -7.45
N PRO A 54 17.59 6.23 -6.68
CA PRO A 54 17.42 4.77 -6.61
C PRO A 54 16.07 4.39 -5.96
N GLY A 55 15.64 3.14 -6.11
CA GLY A 55 14.45 2.65 -5.44
C GLY A 55 14.67 2.32 -3.95
N LEU A 56 13.64 1.78 -3.30
CA LEU A 56 13.68 1.37 -1.89
C LEU A 56 14.28 -0.03 -1.74
N ALA A 57 14.93 -0.33 -0.61
CA ALA A 57 15.51 -1.65 -0.35
C ALA A 57 16.40 -2.20 -1.49
N SER A 58 17.19 -1.32 -2.13
CA SER A 58 18.10 -1.63 -3.25
C SER A 58 17.43 -2.00 -4.59
N THR A 59 16.15 -1.69 -4.78
CA THR A 59 15.51 -1.73 -6.09
C THR A 59 15.98 -0.57 -6.99
N GLU A 60 15.61 -0.62 -8.25
CA GLU A 60 16.00 0.39 -9.25
C GLU A 60 15.15 1.65 -9.17
N CYS A 61 13.83 1.50 -8.98
CA CYS A 61 12.84 2.56 -9.10
C CYS A 61 11.96 2.64 -7.87
N ARG A 62 11.45 3.82 -7.54
CA ARG A 62 10.36 4.01 -6.57
C ARG A 62 9.36 5.02 -7.08
N LEU A 63 8.16 5.00 -6.50
CA LEU A 63 7.12 5.98 -6.72
C LEU A 63 7.13 7.01 -5.58
N ASP A 64 7.46 8.26 -5.88
CA ASP A 64 7.34 9.37 -4.94
C ASP A 64 6.02 10.11 -5.20
N VAL A 65 5.18 10.21 -4.16
CA VAL A 65 3.91 10.93 -4.19
C VAL A 65 3.90 12.04 -3.14
N SER A 66 3.37 13.21 -3.49
CA SER A 66 3.17 14.30 -2.54
C SER A 66 1.92 15.11 -2.86
N VAL A 67 1.48 15.91 -1.89
CA VAL A 67 0.42 16.91 -2.08
C VAL A 67 0.95 18.26 -1.61
N ASN A 68 0.64 19.34 -2.32
CA ASN A 68 1.14 20.67 -2.01
C ASN A 68 0.50 21.26 -0.74
N SER A 69 1.24 22.13 -0.06
CA SER A 69 0.88 22.72 1.25
C SER A 69 -0.18 23.80 1.19
N ASN A 70 -0.59 24.23 0.00
CA ASN A 70 -1.44 25.39 -0.19
C ASN A 70 -2.90 25.08 -0.56
N THR A 71 -3.36 23.83 -0.40
CA THR A 71 -4.74 23.48 -0.74
C THR A 71 -5.63 23.27 0.49
N SER A 72 -6.61 24.14 0.63
CA SER A 72 -7.82 23.88 1.42
C SER A 72 -8.69 22.77 0.81
N LEU A 73 -8.30 22.25 -0.36
CA LEU A 73 -9.06 21.28 -1.13
C LEU A 73 -8.93 19.89 -0.50
N ALA A 74 -10.02 19.42 0.10
CA ALA A 74 -10.15 18.09 0.71
C ALA A 74 -9.90 16.91 -0.28
N ASN A 75 -9.66 17.18 -1.56
CA ASN A 75 -9.61 16.20 -2.64
C ASN A 75 -8.25 16.10 -3.37
N THR A 76 -7.20 16.78 -2.92
CA THR A 76 -5.86 16.65 -3.53
C THR A 76 -5.32 15.23 -3.30
N ARG A 77 -5.01 14.53 -4.41
CA ARG A 77 -4.61 13.12 -4.44
C ARG A 77 -3.67 12.80 -5.59
N ALA A 78 -2.78 11.85 -5.36
CA ALA A 78 -1.86 11.27 -6.33
C ALA A 78 -1.73 9.77 -6.06
N PHE A 79 -2.22 8.91 -6.95
CA PHE A 79 -2.14 7.46 -6.78
C PHE A 79 -2.12 6.74 -8.13
N VAL A 80 -1.69 5.48 -8.09
CA VAL A 80 -1.76 4.53 -9.19
C VAL A 80 -2.82 3.47 -8.89
N THR A 81 -3.41 2.90 -9.94
CA THR A 81 -4.48 1.90 -9.86
C THR A 81 -4.07 0.63 -10.61
N ASP A 82 -4.32 -0.51 -10.00
CA ASP A 82 -4.25 -1.84 -10.59
C ASP A 82 -5.66 -2.45 -10.64
N GLU A 83 -6.14 -2.75 -11.84
CA GLU A 83 -7.44 -3.39 -12.12
C GLU A 83 -7.27 -4.84 -12.61
N SER A 84 -6.06 -5.41 -12.49
CA SER A 84 -5.81 -6.82 -12.80
C SER A 84 -6.44 -7.84 -11.83
N PRO A 85 -6.77 -7.50 -10.55
CA PRO A 85 -7.56 -8.40 -9.71
C PRO A 85 -8.95 -8.61 -10.30
N ASN A 86 -9.44 -9.85 -10.29
CA ASN A 86 -10.75 -10.19 -10.84
C ASN A 86 -11.56 -11.02 -9.84
N ASP A 87 -12.26 -10.33 -8.95
CA ASP A 87 -13.05 -10.91 -7.87
C ASP A 87 -12.25 -11.91 -7.01
N GLU A 88 -11.03 -11.52 -6.61
CA GLU A 88 -10.12 -12.37 -5.82
C GLU A 88 -10.66 -12.58 -4.39
N PRO A 89 -11.12 -13.79 -3.99
CA PRO A 89 -11.69 -14.03 -2.66
C PRO A 89 -10.61 -14.05 -1.58
N ARG A 90 -9.37 -14.38 -1.94
CA ARG A 90 -8.20 -14.16 -1.12
C ARG A 90 -7.34 -13.09 -1.79
N TYR A 91 -7.07 -12.01 -1.07
CA TYR A 91 -6.25 -10.93 -1.56
C TYR A 91 -5.06 -10.69 -0.63
N ARG A 92 -3.86 -10.91 -1.19
CA ARG A 92 -2.59 -10.65 -0.51
C ARG A 92 -1.80 -9.60 -1.27
N ALA A 93 -1.31 -8.58 -0.57
CA ALA A 93 -0.50 -7.53 -1.16
C ALA A 93 0.64 -7.11 -0.25
N ARG A 94 1.77 -6.76 -0.84
CA ARG A 94 2.96 -6.22 -0.18
C ARG A 94 3.45 -4.99 -0.92
N PHE A 95 3.95 -4.00 -0.19
CA PHE A 95 4.72 -2.89 -0.75
C PHE A 95 5.74 -2.38 0.27
N TYR A 96 6.76 -1.68 -0.23
CA TYR A 96 7.64 -0.87 0.60
C TYR A 96 7.11 0.54 0.76
N LEU A 97 7.34 1.08 1.94
CA LEU A 97 6.95 2.41 2.38
C LEU A 97 8.17 3.09 2.98
N SER A 98 8.57 4.26 2.49
CA SER A 98 9.56 5.10 3.18
C SER A 98 8.94 6.39 3.68
N THR A 99 9.20 6.67 4.96
CA THR A 99 8.82 7.92 5.62
C THR A 99 10.03 8.82 5.82
N SER A 100 11.15 8.58 5.14
CA SER A 100 12.42 9.29 5.38
C SER A 100 12.32 10.79 5.13
N ALA A 101 11.56 11.18 4.11
CA ALA A 101 11.30 12.58 3.77
C ALA A 101 10.12 13.19 4.55
N LEU A 102 9.34 12.41 5.31
CA LEU A 102 8.18 12.89 6.06
C LEU A 102 8.57 13.36 7.46
N THR A 103 8.82 14.65 7.59
CA THR A 103 8.98 15.39 8.83
C THR A 103 7.61 15.90 9.33
N GLY A 104 7.44 15.96 10.65
CA GLY A 104 6.22 16.53 11.26
C GLY A 104 5.05 15.56 11.46
N LEU A 105 5.17 14.29 11.04
CA LEU A 105 4.16 13.23 11.23
C LEU A 105 4.18 12.69 12.69
N THR A 106 3.71 13.50 13.64
CA THR A 106 3.88 13.34 15.10
C THR A 106 2.55 13.23 15.87
N LEU A 107 1.41 13.52 15.23
CA LEU A 107 0.09 13.53 15.87
C LEU A 107 -0.91 12.65 15.12
N ALA A 108 -1.82 12.01 15.86
CA ALA A 108 -2.79 11.06 15.31
C ALA A 108 -3.76 11.66 14.29
N ASN A 109 -4.00 12.98 14.35
CA ASN A 109 -4.84 13.71 13.38
C ASN A 109 -4.08 14.08 12.09
N GLN A 110 -2.80 13.72 11.98
CA GLN A 110 -1.98 13.85 10.78
C GLN A 110 -1.93 12.49 10.09
N GLN A 111 -2.92 12.21 9.26
CA GLN A 111 -3.07 10.93 8.58
C GLN A 111 -3.33 11.08 7.08
N THR A 112 -2.91 10.06 6.34
CA THR A 112 -3.19 9.89 4.92
C THR A 112 -3.50 8.43 4.59
N LYS A 113 -4.41 8.18 3.65
CA LYS A 113 -4.66 6.85 3.11
C LYS A 113 -3.65 6.56 1.99
N ILE A 114 -2.96 5.43 2.12
CA ILE A 114 -1.83 5.08 1.24
C ILE A 114 -2.09 3.85 0.36
N PHE A 115 -2.97 2.97 0.81
CA PHE A 115 -3.39 1.81 0.02
C PHE A 115 -4.89 1.52 0.23
N ASN A 116 -5.57 1.10 -0.83
CA ASN A 116 -6.94 0.60 -0.77
C ASN A 116 -7.14 -0.57 -1.73
N ALA A 117 -7.64 -1.70 -1.24
CA ALA A 117 -8.15 -2.80 -2.06
C ALA A 117 -9.68 -2.84 -1.96
N SER A 118 -10.36 -2.82 -3.11
CA SER A 118 -11.81 -2.68 -3.23
C SER A 118 -12.44 -3.82 -4.04
N ALA A 119 -13.67 -4.17 -3.69
CA ALA A 119 -14.57 -4.93 -4.57
C ALA A 119 -15.28 -3.99 -5.55
N ALA A 120 -15.82 -4.57 -6.62
CA ALA A 120 -16.70 -3.86 -7.55
C ALA A 120 -18.00 -3.38 -6.86
N ASN A 121 -18.53 -4.18 -5.93
CA ASN A 121 -19.81 -3.95 -5.28
C ASN A 121 -19.69 -3.98 -3.76
N SER A 122 -20.54 -3.19 -3.09
CA SER A 122 -20.68 -3.23 -1.64
C SER A 122 -21.55 -4.43 -1.22
N PRO A 123 -21.24 -5.11 -0.10
CA PRO A 123 -22.05 -6.24 0.39
C PRO A 123 -23.41 -5.81 0.94
N GLY A 124 -23.67 -4.51 1.12
CA GLY A 124 -24.91 -4.03 1.69
C GLY A 124 -24.94 -2.52 1.95
N ALA A 125 -26.13 -2.00 2.24
CA ALA A 125 -26.32 -0.57 2.47
C ALA A 125 -25.44 -0.04 3.61
N GLY A 126 -24.74 1.07 3.35
CA GLY A 126 -23.86 1.74 4.33
C GLY A 126 -22.48 1.10 4.50
N ILE A 127 -22.15 0.06 3.73
CA ILE A 127 -20.82 -0.55 3.73
C ILE A 127 -20.02 -0.01 2.53
N SER A 128 -18.77 0.41 2.77
CA SER A 128 -17.87 0.85 1.69
C SER A 128 -17.60 -0.28 0.70
N THR A 129 -17.11 0.01 -0.50
CA THR A 129 -16.53 -1.02 -1.39
C THR A 129 -15.06 -1.32 -1.05
N ALA A 130 -14.43 -0.49 -0.23
CA ALA A 130 -13.07 -0.69 0.25
C ALA A 130 -13.04 -1.83 1.28
N GLN A 131 -12.38 -2.93 0.95
CA GLN A 131 -12.22 -4.07 1.85
C GLN A 131 -11.05 -3.87 2.80
N ILE A 132 -9.95 -3.35 2.28
CA ILE A 132 -8.72 -3.09 3.02
C ILE A 132 -8.33 -1.65 2.74
N THR A 133 -8.29 -0.81 3.78
CA THR A 133 -7.68 0.52 3.70
C THR A 133 -6.48 0.56 4.63
N VAL A 134 -5.33 0.95 4.10
CA VAL A 134 -4.13 1.22 4.89
C VAL A 134 -3.88 2.72 4.92
N SER A 135 -3.72 3.27 6.12
CA SER A 135 -3.39 4.66 6.37
C SER A 135 -2.05 4.78 7.09
N LEU A 136 -1.27 5.78 6.69
CA LEU A 136 -0.13 6.26 7.44
C LEU A 136 -0.60 7.40 8.36
N LEU A 137 -0.21 7.36 9.63
CA LEU A 137 -0.56 8.38 10.61
C LEU A 137 0.64 8.79 11.48
N GLY A 138 0.60 10.02 11.99
CA GLY A 138 1.50 10.47 13.04
C GLY A 138 1.15 9.89 14.40
N SER A 139 2.16 9.77 15.25
CA SER A 139 2.01 9.45 16.66
C SER A 139 3.23 9.96 17.41
N SER A 140 3.05 10.26 18.71
CA SER A 140 4.13 10.69 19.60
C SER A 140 5.20 9.60 19.79
N SER A 141 4.84 8.34 19.55
CA SER A 141 5.73 7.18 19.58
C SER A 141 6.47 6.93 18.25
N GLY A 142 6.29 7.80 17.24
CA GLY A 142 6.73 7.60 15.87
C GLY A 142 5.56 7.25 14.93
N PRO A 143 5.73 7.40 13.60
CA PRO A 143 4.66 7.12 12.64
C PRO A 143 4.09 5.71 12.79
N ALA A 144 2.82 5.55 12.46
CA ALA A 144 2.10 4.28 12.56
C ALA A 144 1.33 3.97 11.29
N VAL A 145 1.09 2.68 11.06
CA VAL A 145 0.18 2.20 10.03
C VAL A 145 -1.12 1.76 10.69
N ARG A 146 -2.24 2.23 10.14
CA ARG A 146 -3.59 1.82 10.53
C ARG A 146 -4.25 1.08 9.37
N LEU A 147 -4.79 -0.09 9.66
CA LEU A 147 -5.55 -0.90 8.73
C LEU A 147 -7.02 -0.83 9.15
N LEU A 148 -7.89 -0.34 8.27
CA LEU A 148 -9.33 -0.51 8.37
C LEU A 148 -9.72 -1.66 7.44
N ILE A 149 -10.29 -2.70 8.03
CA ILE A 149 -10.79 -3.86 7.31
C ILE A 149 -12.30 -3.84 7.41
N SER A 150 -12.98 -3.89 6.29
CA SER A 150 -14.43 -3.96 6.28
C SER A 150 -14.91 -5.20 7.03
N ASP A 151 -15.89 -4.99 7.90
CA ASP A 151 -16.38 -6.01 8.82
C ASP A 151 -17.87 -5.76 9.08
N ALA A 152 -18.72 -6.59 8.49
CA ALA A 152 -20.17 -6.42 8.53
C ALA A 152 -20.75 -6.53 9.96
N SER A 153 -20.04 -7.23 10.85
CA SER A 153 -20.43 -7.44 12.24
C SER A 153 -20.23 -6.21 13.12
N GLN A 154 -19.35 -5.28 12.72
CA GLN A 154 -19.07 -4.07 13.50
C GLN A 154 -20.17 -3.01 13.28
N PRO A 155 -20.61 -2.28 14.32
CA PRO A 155 -21.51 -1.13 14.15
C PRO A 155 -20.92 -0.07 13.20
N SER A 156 -19.61 0.14 13.26
CA SER A 156 -18.86 1.02 12.36
C SER A 156 -18.68 0.46 10.95
N LYS A 157 -19.02 -0.81 10.70
CA LYS A 157 -18.79 -1.55 9.45
C LYS A 157 -17.33 -1.80 9.09
N PHE A 158 -16.43 -1.57 10.04
CA PHE A 158 -15.01 -1.88 9.90
C PHE A 158 -14.38 -2.23 11.24
N LYS A 159 -13.37 -3.09 11.18
CA LYS A 159 -12.44 -3.37 12.26
C LYS A 159 -11.13 -2.63 12.01
N THR A 160 -10.53 -2.09 13.07
CA THR A 160 -9.31 -1.30 12.97
C THR A 160 -8.15 -2.01 13.65
N PHE A 161 -7.01 -2.06 12.98
CA PHE A 161 -5.73 -2.48 13.55
C PHE A 161 -4.75 -1.34 13.41
N THR A 162 -3.93 -1.06 14.42
CA THR A 162 -2.92 0.00 14.35
C THR A 162 -1.63 -0.51 14.96
N THR A 163 -0.52 -0.32 14.24
CA THR A 163 0.82 -0.66 14.70
C THR A 163 1.75 0.51 14.41
N VAL A 164 2.52 0.91 15.44
CA VAL A 164 3.62 1.87 15.28
C VAL A 164 4.68 1.23 14.39
N LEU A 165 5.21 1.99 13.43
CA LEU A 165 6.29 1.51 12.59
C LEU A 165 7.48 1.13 13.49
N PRO A 166 8.12 -0.03 13.27
CA PRO A 166 9.26 -0.44 14.07
C PRO A 166 10.42 0.55 13.93
N ALA A 167 11.40 0.48 14.84
CA ALA A 167 12.61 1.29 14.68
C ALA A 167 13.31 0.90 13.37
N SER A 168 13.64 1.89 12.53
CA SER A 168 14.37 1.68 11.29
C SER A 168 15.39 2.79 11.06
N ALA A 169 16.61 2.40 10.72
CA ALA A 169 17.68 3.33 10.35
C ALA A 169 17.41 3.96 8.97
N SER A 170 16.86 3.18 8.05
CA SER A 170 16.52 3.63 6.69
C SER A 170 15.18 4.39 6.63
N LYS A 171 14.35 4.28 7.69
CA LYS A 171 12.94 4.71 7.71
C LYS A 171 12.13 4.12 6.56
N THR A 172 12.52 2.92 6.12
CA THR A 172 11.86 2.15 5.07
C THR A 172 11.30 0.87 5.66
N TYR A 173 10.07 0.55 5.30
CA TYR A 173 9.28 -0.50 5.91
C TYR A 173 8.63 -1.36 4.85
N THR A 174 8.40 -2.62 5.19
CA THR A 174 7.52 -3.53 4.44
C THR A 174 6.15 -3.48 5.08
N VAL A 175 5.10 -3.30 4.27
CA VAL A 175 3.71 -3.48 4.68
C VAL A 175 3.11 -4.58 3.84
N GLU A 176 2.57 -5.60 4.51
CA GLU A 176 1.95 -6.75 3.87
C GLU A 176 0.60 -7.07 4.51
N VAL A 177 -0.39 -7.39 3.70
CA VAL A 177 -1.76 -7.71 4.13
C VAL A 177 -2.23 -9.00 3.46
N ASP A 178 -3.02 -9.81 4.16
CA ASP A 178 -3.70 -11.00 3.63
C ASP A 178 -5.13 -11.02 4.18
N LEU A 179 -6.11 -10.96 3.30
CA LEU A 179 -7.53 -11.11 3.60
C LEU A 179 -8.07 -12.31 2.83
N THR A 180 -8.70 -13.24 3.53
CA THR A 180 -9.41 -14.38 2.94
C THR A 180 -10.89 -14.28 3.25
N GLN A 181 -11.72 -14.14 2.23
CA GLN A 181 -13.17 -14.12 2.37
C GLN A 181 -13.72 -15.52 2.60
N GLY A 182 -14.86 -15.62 3.30
CA GLY A 182 -15.57 -16.87 3.54
C GLY A 182 -14.92 -17.80 4.58
N ASN A 183 -13.71 -17.48 5.05
CA ASN A 183 -13.07 -18.14 6.19
C ASN A 183 -13.53 -17.48 7.50
N THR A 184 -13.90 -18.29 8.48
CA THR A 184 -14.42 -17.83 9.78
C THR A 184 -13.36 -17.70 10.87
N ALA A 185 -12.09 -18.06 10.65
CA ALA A 185 -11.03 -17.96 11.66
C ALA A 185 -9.75 -17.30 11.12
N ASN A 186 -9.27 -16.26 11.84
CA ASN A 186 -8.03 -15.52 11.54
C ASN A 186 -7.85 -15.20 10.04
N ASN A 187 -8.96 -14.80 9.43
CA ASN A 187 -9.08 -14.58 7.99
C ASN A 187 -8.48 -13.26 7.54
N PHE A 188 -7.99 -12.44 8.47
CA PHE A 188 -7.16 -11.28 8.21
C PHE A 188 -5.84 -11.35 8.97
N LYS A 189 -4.74 -11.10 8.25
CA LYS A 189 -3.38 -11.01 8.80
C LYS A 189 -2.65 -9.82 8.17
N TYR A 190 -1.72 -9.23 8.92
CA TYR A 190 -0.79 -8.27 8.34
C TYR A 190 0.59 -8.34 8.98
N TRP A 191 1.58 -7.86 8.23
CA TRP A 191 2.96 -7.74 8.64
C TRP A 191 3.45 -6.32 8.38
N VAL A 192 4.14 -5.75 9.37
CA VAL A 192 4.86 -4.48 9.29
C VAL A 192 6.24 -4.73 9.88
N ALA A 193 7.28 -4.51 9.08
CA ALA A 193 8.66 -4.73 9.47
C ALA A 193 9.57 -3.64 8.88
N ALA A 194 10.71 -3.34 9.50
CA ALA A 194 11.73 -2.54 8.85
C ALA A 194 12.37 -3.36 7.71
N VAL A 195 12.83 -2.73 6.63
CA VAL A 195 13.43 -3.48 5.50
C VAL A 195 14.75 -4.16 5.84
N GLU A 196 15.42 -3.70 6.90
CA GLU A 196 16.61 -4.33 7.46
C GLU A 196 16.30 -5.57 8.33
N ASP A 197 15.05 -5.76 8.74
CA ASP A 197 14.64 -6.95 9.50
C ASP A 197 14.55 -8.18 8.58
N PRO A 198 14.61 -9.40 9.14
CA PRO A 198 14.29 -10.61 8.39
C PRO A 198 12.93 -10.50 7.69
N ALA A 199 12.84 -11.01 6.46
CA ALA A 199 11.61 -11.01 5.70
C ALA A 199 10.46 -11.64 6.52
N PRO A 200 9.25 -11.08 6.46
CA PRO A 200 8.09 -11.63 7.17
C PRO A 200 7.84 -13.10 6.81
N VAL A 201 7.45 -13.89 7.82
CA VAL A 201 7.12 -15.32 7.70
C VAL A 201 5.64 -15.52 8.03
N GLU A 202 4.96 -16.46 7.36
CA GLU A 202 3.49 -16.60 7.45
C GLU A 202 2.98 -16.89 8.86
N ALA A 203 3.78 -17.64 9.63
CA ALA A 203 3.43 -18.07 10.97
C ALA A 203 3.47 -16.94 12.02
N THR A 204 4.09 -15.80 11.70
CA THR A 204 4.35 -14.71 12.66
C THR A 204 3.89 -13.36 12.11
N PRO A 205 2.57 -13.14 11.93
CA PRO A 205 2.05 -11.83 11.59
C PRO A 205 2.32 -10.83 12.71
N THR A 206 2.48 -9.56 12.34
CA THR A 206 2.52 -8.45 13.30
C THR A 206 1.24 -8.42 14.12
N ASN A 207 0.10 -8.64 13.47
CA ASN A 207 -1.15 -8.92 14.14
C ASN A 207 -2.11 -9.64 13.18
N GLN A 208 -3.16 -10.24 13.73
CA GLN A 208 -4.18 -10.94 12.98
C GLN A 208 -5.55 -10.77 13.65
N GLY A 209 -6.61 -11.04 12.91
CA GLY A 209 -7.94 -11.05 13.47
C GLY A 209 -8.94 -11.74 12.58
N GLN A 210 -10.09 -12.02 13.17
CA GLN A 210 -11.29 -12.38 12.45
C GLN A 210 -12.07 -11.13 12.06
N VAL A 211 -12.54 -11.08 10.81
CA VAL A 211 -13.43 -10.06 10.24
C VAL A 211 -14.60 -10.72 9.53
N ASP A 212 -15.80 -10.15 9.65
CA ASP A 212 -16.99 -10.64 8.94
C ASP A 212 -17.02 -10.15 7.49
N THR A 213 -16.68 -11.05 6.57
CA THR A 213 -16.70 -10.79 5.12
C THR A 213 -17.98 -11.30 4.45
N THR A 214 -19.06 -11.57 5.21
CA THR A 214 -20.31 -12.09 4.64
C THR A 214 -20.87 -11.10 3.60
N GLY A 215 -21.24 -11.61 2.43
CA GLY A 215 -21.81 -10.84 1.33
C GLY A 215 -20.81 -10.06 0.47
N TRP A 216 -19.52 -10.09 0.79
CA TRP A 216 -18.49 -9.45 -0.03
C TRP A 216 -18.17 -10.27 -1.28
N SER A 217 -18.00 -9.60 -2.42
CA SER A 217 -17.30 -10.15 -3.59
C SER A 217 -15.79 -9.97 -3.43
N GLY A 218 -14.98 -10.66 -4.23
CA GLY A 218 -13.52 -10.54 -4.13
C GLY A 218 -12.99 -9.16 -4.53
N VAL A 219 -11.68 -8.95 -4.35
CA VAL A 219 -11.02 -7.69 -4.74
C VAL A 219 -10.95 -7.61 -6.27
N THR A 220 -11.31 -6.45 -6.82
CA THR A 220 -11.29 -6.15 -8.26
C THR A 220 -10.39 -4.97 -8.61
N SER A 221 -10.05 -4.12 -7.63
CA SER A 221 -9.14 -3.00 -7.88
C SER A 221 -8.35 -2.62 -6.65
N VAL A 222 -7.14 -2.11 -6.91
CA VAL A 222 -6.22 -1.64 -5.88
C VAL A 222 -5.67 -0.27 -6.23
N ASN A 223 -5.59 0.60 -5.23
CA ASN A 223 -4.92 1.89 -5.33
C ASN A 223 -3.73 1.96 -4.38
N LEU A 224 -2.63 2.54 -4.85
CA LEU A 224 -1.41 2.80 -4.07
C LEU A 224 -0.94 4.25 -4.29
N GLY A 225 -0.69 5.01 -3.21
CA GLY A 225 -0.27 6.42 -3.33
C GLY A 225 -0.72 7.28 -2.15
N LEU A 226 -1.26 8.46 -2.43
CA LEU A 226 -1.91 9.38 -1.50
C LEU A 226 -3.29 9.73 -2.06
N PHE A 227 -4.36 9.09 -1.57
CA PHE A 227 -5.71 9.32 -2.13
C PHE A 227 -6.70 9.97 -1.16
N SER A 228 -6.30 10.19 0.10
CA SER A 228 -7.06 10.99 1.05
C SER A 228 -6.13 11.48 2.16
N THR A 229 -6.15 12.78 2.46
CA THR A 229 -5.34 13.40 3.51
C THR A 229 -6.21 14.17 4.49
N THR A 230 -5.77 14.23 5.75
CA THR A 230 -6.37 15.13 6.75
C THR A 230 -5.81 16.54 6.65
N ALA A 231 -6.55 17.50 7.20
CA ALA A 231 -6.05 18.87 7.34
C ALA A 231 -4.74 18.92 8.16
N GLY A 232 -4.64 18.11 9.22
CA GLY A 232 -3.41 17.97 10.00
C GLY A 232 -2.23 17.48 9.17
N PHE A 233 -2.45 16.45 8.32
CA PHE A 233 -1.40 15.98 7.41
C PHE A 233 -0.96 17.09 6.44
N ARG A 234 -1.91 17.78 5.80
CA ARG A 234 -1.58 18.88 4.86
C ARG A 234 -0.84 20.03 5.53
N ALA A 235 -1.22 20.39 6.75
CA ALA A 235 -0.57 21.49 7.47
C ALA A 235 0.89 21.20 7.89
N ASN A 236 1.27 19.93 8.04
CA ASN A 236 2.56 19.55 8.64
C ASN A 236 3.49 18.78 7.69
N VAL A 237 2.94 18.09 6.69
CA VAL A 237 3.67 17.11 5.87
C VAL A 237 3.56 17.40 4.37
N ALA A 238 2.75 18.38 3.96
CA ALA A 238 2.60 18.70 2.55
C ALA A 238 3.91 19.22 1.91
N GLY A 239 4.04 18.97 0.61
CA GLY A 239 5.27 19.18 -0.17
C GLY A 239 6.35 18.12 0.06
N GLN A 240 6.14 17.20 1.01
CA GLN A 240 7.10 16.14 1.32
C GLN A 240 6.70 14.84 0.64
N ALA A 241 7.67 14.16 0.04
CA ALA A 241 7.44 12.93 -0.71
C ALA A 241 7.21 11.75 0.24
N LEU A 242 6.11 11.04 0.05
CA LEU A 242 5.97 9.66 0.49
C LEU A 242 6.47 8.75 -0.62
N SER A 243 7.45 7.90 -0.31
CA SER A 243 7.99 6.95 -1.29
C SER A 243 7.38 5.56 -1.10
N LEU A 244 6.96 4.96 -2.21
CA LEU A 244 6.33 3.65 -2.29
C LEU A 244 7.05 2.82 -3.35
N ASP A 245 7.20 1.51 -3.13
CA ASP A 245 7.93 0.65 -4.05
C ASP A 245 7.55 -0.83 -3.90
N GLN A 246 7.97 -1.65 -4.86
CA GLN A 246 7.89 -3.10 -4.89
C GLN A 246 6.50 -3.63 -4.52
N PHE A 247 5.47 -3.04 -5.13
CA PHE A 247 4.12 -3.55 -5.05
C PHE A 247 4.07 -4.95 -5.67
N ASP A 248 3.72 -5.94 -4.86
CA ASP A 248 3.45 -7.32 -5.28
C ASP A 248 2.06 -7.68 -4.75
N SER A 249 1.19 -8.16 -5.63
CA SER A 249 -0.09 -8.74 -5.23
C SER A 249 -0.16 -10.18 -5.70
N ARG A 250 -0.48 -11.10 -4.77
CA ARG A 250 -0.60 -12.52 -5.06
C ARG A 250 -1.98 -13.02 -4.70
N ARG A 251 -2.48 -13.87 -5.58
CA ARG A 251 -3.84 -14.38 -5.57
C ARG A 251 -3.98 -15.61 -4.67
N GLN A 252 -2.93 -16.42 -4.51
CA GLN A 252 -3.00 -17.68 -3.75
C GLN A 252 -1.74 -18.09 -2.96
N THR A 253 -0.59 -17.43 -3.12
CA THR A 253 0.67 -17.82 -2.46
C THR A 253 1.23 -16.72 -1.55
N PHE A 254 1.92 -17.15 -0.49
CA PHE A 254 2.68 -16.27 0.41
C PHE A 254 3.71 -15.43 -0.39
N ILE A 255 3.81 -14.12 -0.08
CA ILE A 255 4.74 -13.20 -0.77
C ILE A 255 6.13 -13.17 -0.09
N GLY A 256 6.18 -13.36 1.23
CA GLY A 256 7.41 -13.53 1.99
C GLY A 256 8.08 -14.90 1.75
N ARG A 257 9.03 -15.26 2.63
CA ARG A 257 9.65 -16.60 2.64
C ARG A 257 8.90 -17.59 3.51
#